data_AF-A0A932F640-F1
#
_entry.id   AF-A0A932F640-F1
#
_cell.length_a   1.000
_cell.length_b   1.000
_cell.length_c   1.000
_cell.angle_alpha   90.00
_cell.angle_beta   90.00
_cell.angle_gamma   90.00
#
_symmetry.space_group_name_H-M   'P 1'
#
loop_
_entity.id
_entity.type
_entity.pdbx_description
1 polymer ?
#
loop_
_entity_poly.entity_id
_entity_poly.type
_entity_poly.pdbx_seq_one_letter_code
_entity_poly.pdbx_strand_id
1 'polypeptide(L)'
;MDKQELAGLLAKLKTELESGQAVDEQLKQQLRTLDQDIQRVLAQDAAQASEAGEASLSERATEIEARFASEHPYLASTLRDVMDTLGKMGI
;
A
#
# COMPACT_ATOMS: atom_id res chain seq x y z
N MET A 1 11.56 -2.74 13.60
CA MET A 1 11.58 -3.91 12.68
C MET A 1 10.53 -3.77 11.56
N ASP A 2 9.99 -2.58 11.38
CA ASP A 2 8.62 -2.43 10.86
C ASP A 2 8.60 -2.25 9.33
N LYS A 3 9.67 -1.70 8.73
CA LYS A 3 9.76 -1.51 7.25
C LYS A 3 9.82 -2.83 6.48
N GLN A 4 10.47 -3.84 7.07
CA GLN A 4 10.64 -5.13 6.39
C GLN A 4 9.33 -5.93 6.38
N GLU A 5 8.52 -5.80 7.43
CA GLU A 5 7.18 -6.40 7.45
C GLU A 5 6.26 -5.73 6.42
N LEU A 6 6.29 -4.40 6.33
CA LEU A 6 5.51 -3.67 5.34
C LEU A 6 5.87 -4.08 3.89
N ALA A 7 7.17 -4.12 3.59
CA ALA A 7 7.65 -4.57 2.29
C ALA A 7 7.25 -6.03 1.99
N GLY A 8 7.23 -6.88 3.02
CA GLY A 8 6.76 -8.27 2.90
C GLY A 8 5.26 -8.36 2.57
N LEU A 9 4.43 -7.56 3.24
CA LEU A 9 2.98 -7.49 2.98
C LEU A 9 2.68 -6.96 1.58
N LEU A 10 3.37 -5.90 1.14
CA LEU A 10 3.26 -5.35 -0.22
C LEU A 10 3.70 -6.37 -1.28
N ALA A 11 4.82 -7.06 -1.06
CA ALA A 11 5.28 -8.11 -1.96
C ALA A 11 4.30 -9.28 -2.05
N LYS A 12 3.69 -9.67 -0.92
CA LYS A 12 2.65 -10.70 -0.88
C LYS A 12 1.41 -10.25 -1.66
N LEU A 13 0.92 -9.04 -1.41
CA LEU A 13 -0.22 -8.45 -2.12
C LEU A 13 0.03 -8.42 -3.63
N LYS A 14 1.22 -8.00 -4.06
CA LYS A 14 1.63 -7.99 -5.47
C LYS A 14 1.71 -9.39 -6.07
N THR A 15 2.28 -10.36 -5.35
CA THR A 15 2.37 -11.75 -5.83
C THR A 15 0.98 -12.36 -6.03
N GLU A 16 0.05 -12.05 -5.13
CA GLU A 16 -1.33 -12.54 -5.18
C GLU A 16 -2.13 -11.85 -6.29
N LEU A 17 -1.82 -10.58 -6.58
CA LEU A 17 -2.29 -9.84 -7.75
C LEU A 17 -1.77 -10.38 -9.08
N GLU A 18 -0.54 -10.89 -9.10
CA GLU A 18 0.07 -11.49 -10.29
C GLU A 18 -0.42 -12.93 -10.51
N SER A 19 -0.81 -13.63 -9.44
CA SER A 19 -1.23 -15.05 -9.46
C SER A 19 -2.75 -15.24 -9.53
N GLY A 20 -3.54 -14.26 -9.07
CA GLY A 20 -4.96 -14.43 -8.79
C GLY A 20 -5.86 -13.48 -9.57
N GLN A 21 -6.43 -14.00 -10.66
CA GLN A 21 -7.59 -13.44 -11.37
C GLN A 21 -7.38 -12.05 -12.01
N ALA A 22 -8.31 -11.67 -12.88
CA ALA A 22 -8.30 -10.48 -13.72
C ALA A 22 -8.36 -9.18 -12.90
N VAL A 23 -7.30 -8.86 -12.17
CA VAL A 23 -7.13 -7.53 -11.62
C VAL A 23 -6.77 -6.60 -12.75
N ASP A 24 -7.54 -5.51 -12.89
CA ASP A 24 -7.29 -4.48 -13.88
C ASP A 24 -5.83 -4.02 -13.83
N GLU A 25 -5.20 -3.95 -15.01
CA GLU A 25 -3.83 -3.46 -15.16
C GLU A 25 -3.67 -2.04 -14.56
N GLN A 26 -4.73 -1.23 -14.58
CA GLN A 26 -4.78 0.06 -13.91
C GLN A 26 -4.58 -0.07 -12.39
N LEU A 27 -5.23 -1.04 -11.75
CA LEU A 27 -5.14 -1.27 -10.31
C LEU A 27 -3.74 -1.74 -9.91
N LYS A 28 -3.13 -2.62 -10.73
CA LYS A 28 -1.73 -3.03 -10.56
C LYS A 28 -0.75 -1.86 -10.66
N GLN A 29 -0.97 -0.95 -11.61
CA GLN A 29 -0.16 0.26 -11.75
C GLN A 29 -0.33 1.21 -10.55
N GLN A 30 -1.56 1.40 -10.07
CA GLN A 30 -1.83 2.20 -8.87
C GLN A 30 -1.15 1.60 -7.64
N LEU A 31 -1.21 0.28 -7.46
CA LEU A 31 -0.53 -0.40 -6.37
C LEU A 31 1.00 -0.27 -6.44
N ARG A 32 1.60 -0.46 -7.63
CA ARG A 32 3.04 -0.25 -7.81
C ARG A 32 3.47 1.18 -7.50
N THR A 33 2.62 2.15 -7.85
CA THR A 33 2.88 3.55 -7.55
C THR A 33 2.82 3.79 -6.04
N LEU A 34 1.81 3.24 -5.37
CA LEU A 34 1.67 3.30 -3.91
C LEU A 34 2.89 2.68 -3.21
N ASP A 35 3.31 1.48 -3.63
CA ASP A 35 4.49 0.79 -3.13
C ASP A 35 5.76 1.65 -3.27
N GLN A 36 5.97 2.27 -4.44
CA GLN A 36 7.12 3.15 -4.64
C GLN A 36 7.05 4.43 -3.80
N ASP A 37 5.87 5.03 -3.64
CA ASP A 37 5.67 6.20 -2.78
C ASP A 37 5.95 5.84 -1.31
N ILE A 38 5.42 4.71 -0.83
CA ILE A 38 5.71 4.16 0.50
C ILE A 38 7.22 3.94 0.67
N GLN A 39 7.86 3.22 -0.25
CA GLN A 39 9.30 2.96 -0.19
C GLN A 39 10.11 4.26 -0.21
N ARG A 40 9.65 5.29 -0.93
CA ARG A 40 10.28 6.62 -0.95
C ARG A 40 10.11 7.35 0.37
N VAL A 41 8.90 7.40 0.94
CA VAL A 41 8.61 8.01 2.24
C VAL A 41 9.29 7.26 3.39
N LEU A 42 9.49 5.96 3.23
CA LEU A 42 10.30 5.18 4.14
C LEU A 42 11.80 5.48 3.94
N ALA A 43 12.29 5.54 2.70
CA ALA A 43 13.72 5.75 2.42
C ALA A 43 14.20 7.18 2.73
N GLN A 44 13.34 8.17 2.49
CA GLN A 44 13.51 9.51 3.03
C GLN A 44 13.16 9.42 4.51
N ASP A 45 14.08 9.79 5.39
CA ASP A 45 13.83 9.76 6.83
C ASP A 45 12.50 10.49 7.14
N ALA A 46 11.61 9.89 7.93
CA ALA A 46 10.25 10.40 8.19
C ALA A 46 10.23 11.87 8.65
N ALA A 47 11.36 12.40 9.11
CA ALA A 47 11.59 13.82 9.39
C ALA A 47 11.41 14.78 8.18
N GLN A 48 11.40 14.27 6.94
CA GLN A 48 11.17 15.06 5.72
C GLN A 48 9.90 14.67 4.95
N ALA A 49 9.19 13.62 5.37
CA ALA A 49 7.84 13.38 4.89
C ALA A 49 6.98 14.53 5.45
N SER A 50 6.51 15.41 4.59
CA SER A 50 5.54 16.40 4.99
C SER A 50 4.20 15.70 5.22
N GLU A 51 3.45 16.14 6.22
CA GLU A 51 2.11 15.61 6.57
C GLU A 51 1.17 15.53 5.34
N ALA A 52 1.39 16.41 4.35
CA ALA A 52 0.68 16.40 3.07
C ALA A 52 1.00 15.20 2.16
N GLY A 53 2.22 14.69 2.20
CA GLY A 53 2.66 13.49 1.48
C GLY A 53 2.09 12.21 2.09
N GLU A 54 2.03 12.14 3.42
CA GLU A 54 1.43 11.03 4.18
C GLU A 54 -0.08 10.93 3.96
N ALA A 55 -0.78 12.08 4.04
CA ALA A 55 -2.21 12.14 3.75
C ALA A 55 -2.52 11.70 2.32
N SER A 56 -1.73 12.15 1.33
CA SER A 56 -1.90 11.73 -0.07
C SER A 56 -1.68 10.24 -0.29
N LEU A 57 -0.76 9.64 0.48
CA LEU A 57 -0.45 8.21 0.45
C LEU A 57 -1.60 7.38 1.04
N SER A 58 -2.08 7.78 2.21
CA SER A 58 -3.21 7.15 2.89
C SER A 58 -4.49 7.25 2.06
N GLU A 59 -4.74 8.38 1.41
CA GLU A 59 -5.91 8.60 0.56
C GLU A 59 -5.88 7.68 -0.68
N ARG A 60 -4.73 7.59 -1.36
CA ARG A 60 -4.52 6.63 -2.47
C ARG A 60 -4.68 5.17 -2.02
N ALA A 61 -4.12 4.81 -0.87
CA ALA A 61 -4.24 3.46 -0.33
C ALA A 61 -5.71 3.12 -0.02
N THR A 62 -6.47 4.08 0.53
CA THR A 62 -7.90 3.94 0.79
C THR A 62 -8.72 3.79 -0.49
N GLU A 63 -8.42 4.57 -1.53
CA GLU A 63 -9.08 4.42 -2.84
C GLU A 63 -8.85 3.03 -3.45
N ILE A 64 -7.61 2.53 -3.37
CA ILE A 64 -7.27 1.19 -3.85
C ILE A 64 -7.94 0.11 -2.99
N GLU A 65 -8.00 0.29 -1.67
CA GLU A 65 -8.72 -0.61 -0.75
C GLU A 65 -10.19 -0.70 -1.12
N ALA A 66 -10.87 0.43 -1.36
CA ALA A 66 -12.29 0.45 -1.71
C ALA A 66 -12.58 -0.31 -3.02
N ARG A 67 -11.67 -0.22 -4.00
CA ARG A 67 -11.75 -1.01 -5.23
C ARG A 67 -11.53 -2.49 -4.98
N PHE A 68 -10.50 -2.85 -4.21
CA PHE A 68 -10.30 -4.24 -3.80
C PHE A 68 -11.44 -4.78 -2.96
N ALA A 69 -12.08 -4.00 -2.09
CA ALA A 69 -13.19 -4.48 -1.27
C ALA A 69 -14.38 -4.95 -2.12
N SER A 70 -14.55 -4.35 -3.30
CA SER A 70 -15.62 -4.69 -4.24
C SER A 70 -15.29 -5.93 -5.09
N GLU A 71 -14.04 -6.08 -5.53
CA GLU A 71 -13.64 -7.14 -6.47
C GLU A 71 -12.90 -8.32 -5.80
N HIS A 72 -12.11 -8.02 -4.77
CA HIS A 72 -11.16 -8.92 -4.11
C HIS A 72 -11.02 -8.59 -2.59
N PRO A 73 -12.01 -8.93 -1.75
CA PRO A 73 -12.02 -8.56 -0.32
C PRO A 73 -10.81 -9.06 0.48
N TYR A 74 -10.19 -10.15 0.02
CA TYR A 74 -8.94 -10.67 0.58
C TYR A 74 -7.74 -9.71 0.35
N LEU A 75 -7.65 -9.07 -0.83
CA LEU A 75 -6.61 -8.08 -1.15
C LEU A 75 -6.82 -6.80 -0.35
N ALA A 76 -8.08 -6.37 -0.17
CA ALA A 76 -8.43 -5.22 0.66
C ALA A 76 -7.97 -5.41 2.11
N SER A 77 -8.18 -6.61 2.67
CA SER A 77 -7.73 -6.94 4.02
C SER A 77 -6.21 -6.81 4.17
N THR A 78 -5.46 -7.34 3.20
CA THR A 78 -3.99 -7.25 3.20
C THR A 78 -3.49 -5.82 3.03
N LEU A 79 -4.13 -5.00 2.18
CA LEU A 79 -3.79 -3.59 2.01
C LEU A 79 -4.11 -2.77 3.28
N ARG A 80 -5.18 -3.13 3.99
CA ARG A 80 -5.52 -2.52 5.27
C ARG A 80 -4.46 -2.80 6.33
N ASP A 81 -3.96 -4.03 6.42
CA ASP A 81 -2.82 -4.36 7.31
C ASP A 81 -1.56 -3.54 6.98
N VAL A 82 -1.30 -3.28 5.69
CA VAL A 82 -0.22 -2.38 5.23
C VAL A 82 -0.45 -0.96 5.76
N MET A 83 -1.65 -0.40 5.60
CA MET A 83 -1.99 0.94 6.11
C MET A 83 -1.93 1.01 7.64
N ASP A 84 -2.40 -0.01 8.35
CA ASP A 84 -2.37 -0.09 9.80
C ASP A 84 -0.92 -0.11 10.33
N THR A 85 -0.03 -0.76 9.58
CA THR A 85 1.42 -0.80 9.86
C THR A 85 2.08 0.55 9.60
N LEU A 86 1.71 1.24 8.52
CA LEU A 86 2.14 2.62 8.23
C LEU A 86 1.69 3.57 9.35
N GLY A 87 0.41 3.55 9.72
CA GLY A 87 -0.11 4.40 10.80
C GLY A 87 0.53 4.12 12.16
N LYS A 88 0.89 2.87 12.45
CA LYS A 88 1.66 2.51 13.68
C LYS A 88 3.07 3.08 13.69
N MET A 89 3.68 3.33 12.53
CA MET A 89 4.97 4.00 12.42
C MET A 89 4.85 5.53 12.59
N GLY A 90 3.63 6.07 12.67
CA GLY A 90 3.40 7.52 12.73
C GLY A 90 3.61 8.20 11.38
N ILE A 91 3.35 7.48 10.29
CA ILE A 91 3.28 7.97 8.90
C ILE A 91 1.92 7.67 8.27
#